data_AF-A0AA85GGX2-F1
#
_entry.id   AF-A0AA85GGX2-F1
#
_cell.length_a   1.000
_cell.length_b   1.000
_cell.length_c   1.000
_cell.angle_alpha   90.00
_cell.angle_beta   90.00
_cell.angle_gamma   90.00
#
_symmetry.space_group_name_H-M   'P 1'
#
loop_
_entity.id
_entity.type
_entity.pdbx_description
1 polymer ?
#
loop_
_entity_poly.entity_id
_entity_poly.type
_entity_poly.pdbx_seq_one_letter_code
_entity_poly.pdbx_strand_id
1 'polypeptide(L)'
;LMRWATSHISVQGITVKESEPERQETRTKVDENRRYVIEATIVRVMKARKTSSHGQLVVEVIEQLKSRFVPTPVMIKQRIESLIEREFLARLEDDRRVYKYLA
;
A
#
# COMPACT_ATOMS: atom_id res chain seq x y z
N LEU A 1 58.96 19.31 -25.94
CA LEU A 1 57.79 20.12 -26.33
C LEU A 1 56.62 19.18 -26.54
N MET A 2 55.53 19.39 -25.77
CA MET A 2 54.10 19.16 -26.12
C MET A 2 53.72 17.83 -26.82
N ARG A 3 52.82 16.98 -26.33
CA ARG A 3 51.55 17.23 -25.63
C ARG A 3 51.07 15.91 -25.01
N TRP A 4 50.92 15.90 -23.69
CA TRP A 4 49.89 15.09 -23.04
C TRP A 4 48.54 15.74 -23.34
N ALA A 5 47.52 14.93 -23.63
CA ALA A 5 46.21 15.01 -22.97
C ALA A 5 45.18 14.23 -23.80
N THR A 6 45.10 12.92 -23.57
CA THR A 6 43.85 12.19 -23.78
C THR A 6 42.88 12.69 -22.72
N SER A 7 41.92 13.51 -23.10
CA SER A 7 40.84 13.98 -22.22
C SER A 7 40.02 12.80 -21.72
N HIS A 8 40.41 12.23 -20.58
CA HIS A 8 39.55 11.36 -19.81
C HIS A 8 38.57 12.26 -19.05
N ILE A 9 37.40 12.49 -19.64
CA ILE A 9 36.29 13.10 -18.94
C ILE A 9 35.85 12.09 -17.87
N SER A 10 36.33 12.28 -16.64
CA SER A 10 35.80 11.58 -15.48
C SER A 10 34.43 12.18 -15.18
N VAL A 11 33.37 11.50 -15.62
CA VAL A 11 32.00 11.83 -15.22
C VAL A 11 31.88 11.45 -13.75
N GLN A 12 32.16 12.40 -12.86
CA GLN A 12 31.78 12.25 -11.46
C GLN A 12 30.25 12.15 -11.40
N GLY A 13 29.76 10.97 -11.02
CA GLY A 13 28.34 10.74 -10.81
C GLY A 13 27.82 11.73 -9.78
N ILE A 14 26.87 12.57 -10.21
CA ILE A 14 26.17 13.49 -9.34
C ILE A 14 25.32 12.63 -8.40
N THR A 15 25.86 12.28 -7.23
CA THR A 15 25.06 11.65 -6.18
C THR A 15 24.20 12.75 -5.59
N VAL A 16 22.99 12.93 -6.14
CA VAL A 16 21.97 13.79 -5.53
C VAL A 16 21.63 13.15 -4.19
N LYS A 17 22.26 13.64 -3.13
CA LYS A 17 21.91 13.31 -1.74
C LYS A 17 20.56 13.98 -1.50
N GLU A 18 19.48 13.20 -1.59
CA GLU A 18 18.12 13.65 -1.23
C GLU A 18 18.16 14.31 0.16
N SER A 19 17.64 15.52 0.26
CA SER A 19 17.62 16.27 1.52
C SER A 19 16.67 15.59 2.51
N GLU A 20 16.96 15.62 3.81
CA GLU A 20 16.10 15.05 4.86
C GLU A 20 14.59 15.39 4.75
N PRO A 21 14.17 16.63 4.40
CA PRO A 21 12.75 16.93 4.18
C PRO A 21 12.17 16.24 2.93
N GLU A 22 12.90 16.17 1.82
CA GLU A 22 12.45 15.50 0.58
C GLU A 22 12.26 14.00 0.83
N ARG A 23 13.18 13.38 1.57
CA ARG A 23 13.11 11.96 1.94
C ARG A 23 11.89 11.65 2.81
N GLN A 24 11.51 12.56 3.71
CA GLN A 24 10.32 12.41 4.55
C GLN A 24 9.03 12.53 3.72
N GLU A 25 8.95 13.48 2.79
CA GLU A 25 7.80 13.60 1.87
C GLU A 25 7.65 12.37 0.98
N THR A 26 8.76 11.86 0.43
CA THR A 26 8.77 10.64 -0.39
C THR A 26 8.22 9.44 0.39
N ARG A 27 8.59 9.29 1.67
CA ARG A 27 8.06 8.20 2.51
C ARG A 27 6.56 8.34 2.76
N THR A 28 6.08 9.54 3.08
CA THR A 28 4.64 9.78 3.30
C THR A 28 3.81 9.45 2.06
N LYS A 29 4.26 9.88 0.87
CA LYS A 29 3.59 9.58 -0.41
C LYS A 29 3.51 8.06 -0.68
N VAL A 30 4.57 7.33 -0.34
CA VAL A 30 4.60 5.85 -0.50
C VAL A 30 3.60 5.19 0.44
N ASP A 31 3.50 5.64 1.69
CA ASP A 31 2.60 5.07 2.69
C ASP A 31 1.13 5.36 2.37
N GLU A 32 0.82 6.57 1.87
CA GLU A 32 -0.51 6.89 1.34
C GLU A 32 -0.88 6.01 0.16
N ASN A 33 0.03 5.84 -0.81
CA ASN A 33 -0.22 4.95 -1.95
C ASN A 33 -0.51 3.51 -1.51
N ARG A 34 0.24 2.99 -0.52
CA ARG A 34 -0.03 1.66 0.06
C ARG A 34 -1.42 1.59 0.69
N ARG A 35 -1.85 2.62 1.43
CA ARG A 35 -3.20 2.68 2.00
C ARG A 35 -4.28 2.58 0.93
N TYR A 36 -4.16 3.35 -0.15
CA TYR A 36 -5.12 3.33 -1.25
C TYR A 36 -5.18 1.96 -1.94
N VAL A 37 -4.02 1.33 -2.18
CA VAL A 37 -3.95 0.00 -2.79
C VAL A 37 -4.60 -1.08 -1.91
N ILE A 38 -4.41 -0.99 -0.58
CA ILE A 38 -5.08 -1.91 0.36
C ILE A 38 -6.60 -1.73 0.32
N GLU A 39 -7.11 -0.49 0.43
CA GLU A 39 -8.55 -0.22 0.37
C GLU A 39 -9.18 -0.71 -0.94
N ALA A 40 -8.56 -0.39 -2.07
CA ALA A 40 -9.03 -0.84 -3.39
C ALA A 40 -9.10 -2.37 -3.49
N THR A 41 -8.13 -3.07 -2.88
CA THR A 41 -8.09 -4.54 -2.88
C THR A 41 -9.17 -5.13 -1.97
N ILE A 42 -9.39 -4.56 -0.78
CA ILE A 42 -10.49 -4.95 0.12
C ILE A 42 -11.83 -4.81 -0.59
N VAL A 43 -12.09 -3.66 -1.23
CA VAL A 43 -13.34 -3.40 -1.95
C VAL A 43 -13.51 -4.39 -3.11
N ARG A 44 -12.45 -4.69 -3.87
CA ARG A 44 -12.49 -5.68 -4.96
C ARG A 44 -12.91 -7.07 -4.46
N VAL A 45 -12.28 -7.55 -3.38
CA VAL A 45 -12.58 -8.87 -2.78
C VAL A 45 -14.02 -8.90 -2.27
N MET A 46 -14.41 -7.90 -1.47
CA MET A 46 -15.74 -7.86 -0.86
C MET A 46 -16.86 -7.66 -1.88
N LYS A 47 -16.64 -6.90 -2.94
CA LYS A 47 -17.61 -6.73 -4.03
C LYS A 47 -17.92 -8.05 -4.74
N ALA A 48 -16.91 -8.91 -4.89
CA ALA A 48 -17.04 -10.23 -5.51
C ALA A 48 -17.71 -11.24 -4.57
N ARG A 49 -17.28 -11.32 -3.30
CA ARG A 49 -17.78 -12.33 -2.34
C ARG A 49 -19.09 -11.96 -1.67
N LYS A 50 -19.43 -10.67 -1.61
CA LYS A 50 -20.54 -10.06 -0.85
C LYS A 50 -20.43 -10.19 0.67
N THR A 51 -19.95 -11.32 1.17
CA THR A 51 -19.65 -11.55 2.59
C THR A 51 -18.31 -12.27 2.76
N SER A 52 -17.60 -11.99 3.85
CA SER A 52 -16.36 -12.69 4.19
C SER A 52 -16.05 -12.55 5.68
N SER A 53 -15.53 -13.62 6.30
CA SER A 53 -14.97 -13.52 7.65
C SER A 53 -13.70 -12.65 7.63
N HIS A 54 -13.38 -12.05 8.78
CA HIS A 54 -12.18 -11.23 8.95
C HIS A 54 -10.90 -12.00 8.59
N GLY A 55 -10.76 -13.23 9.06
CA GLY A 55 -9.58 -14.05 8.79
C GLY A 55 -9.40 -14.33 7.29
N GLN A 56 -10.48 -14.72 6.60
CA GLN A 56 -10.44 -14.96 5.15
C GLN A 56 -10.11 -13.69 4.36
N LEU A 57 -10.74 -12.56 4.71
CA LEU A 57 -10.50 -11.29 4.04
C LEU A 57 -9.04 -10.84 4.21
N VAL A 58 -8.48 -10.95 5.41
CA VAL A 58 -7.08 -10.60 5.68
C VAL A 58 -6.12 -11.46 4.86
N VAL A 59 -6.30 -12.78 4.87
CA VAL A 59 -5.44 -13.70 4.11
C VAL A 59 -5.48 -13.40 2.62
N GLU A 60 -6.69 -13.20 2.06
CA GLU A 60 -6.85 -12.94 0.64
C GLU A 60 -6.26 -11.59 0.20
N VAL A 61 -6.41 -10.54 1.02
CA VAL A 61 -5.81 -9.24 0.74
C VAL A 61 -4.28 -9.32 0.78
N ILE A 62 -3.69 -10.04 1.73
CA ILE A 62 -2.24 -10.28 1.77
C ILE A 62 -1.79 -11.04 0.51
N GLU A 63 -2.51 -12.10 0.16
CA GLU A 63 -2.19 -12.93 -1.00
C GLU A 63 -2.23 -12.14 -2.33
N GLN A 64 -3.20 -11.23 -2.50
CA GLN A 64 -3.26 -10.39 -3.70
C GLN A 64 -2.17 -9.31 -3.75
N LEU A 65 -1.67 -8.85 -2.60
CA LEU A 65 -0.73 -7.74 -2.52
C LEU A 65 0.73 -8.16 -2.42
N LYS A 66 1.03 -9.39 -1.98
CA LYS A 66 2.38 -9.88 -1.67
C LYS A 66 3.40 -9.71 -2.79
N SER A 67 2.97 -9.68 -4.06
CA SER A 67 3.85 -9.45 -5.22
C SER A 67 4.39 -8.03 -5.30
N ARG A 68 3.72 -7.06 -4.66
CA ARG A 68 4.09 -5.64 -4.66
C ARG A 68 4.57 -5.16 -3.30
N PHE A 69 3.95 -5.63 -2.22
CA PHE A 69 4.39 -5.44 -0.84
C PHE A 69 3.58 -6.35 0.10
N VAL A 70 4.09 -6.61 1.31
CA VAL A 70 3.37 -7.41 2.30
C VAL A 70 2.73 -6.48 3.34
N PRO A 71 1.41 -6.19 3.24
CA PRO A 71 0.71 -5.43 4.27
C PRO A 71 0.65 -6.20 5.58
N THR A 72 0.76 -5.51 6.71
CA THR A 72 0.54 -6.14 8.02
C THR A 72 -0.97 -6.31 8.28
N PRO A 73 -1.38 -7.30 9.07
CA PRO A 73 -2.79 -7.46 9.47
C PRO A 73 -3.37 -6.20 10.12
N VAL A 74 -2.55 -5.45 10.85
CA VAL A 74 -2.95 -4.19 11.51
C VAL A 74 -3.32 -3.13 10.47
N MET A 75 -2.53 -2.97 9.39
CA MET A 75 -2.84 -2.02 8.32
C MET A 75 -4.16 -2.37 7.63
N ILE A 76 -4.38 -3.65 7.34
CA ILE A 76 -5.63 -4.12 6.70
C ILE A 76 -6.82 -3.85 7.62
N LYS A 77 -6.70 -4.18 8.92
CA LYS A 77 -7.74 -3.90 9.90
C LYS A 77 -8.11 -2.42 9.94
N GLN A 78 -7.13 -1.51 10.01
CA GLN A 78 -7.39 -0.07 9.99
C GLN A 78 -8.13 0.38 8.73
N ARG A 79 -7.82 -0.22 7.58
CA ARG A 79 -8.52 0.08 6.32
C ARG A 79 -9.95 -0.47 6.31
N ILE A 80 -10.18 -1.66 6.88
CA ILE A 80 -11.54 -2.21 7.04
C ILE A 80 -12.39 -1.29 7.91
N GLU A 81 -11.90 -0.82 9.07
CA GLU A 81 -12.68 0.10 9.92
C GLU A 81 -13.02 1.39 9.17
N SER A 82 -12.07 1.98 8.42
CA SER A 82 -12.33 3.17 7.60
C SER A 82 -13.37 2.92 6.51
N LEU A 83 -13.42 1.72 5.93
CA LEU A 83 -14.45 1.33 4.95
C LEU A 83 -15.82 1.09 5.59
N ILE A 84 -15.86 0.71 6.87
CA ILE A 84 -17.12 0.63 7.64
C ILE A 84 -17.64 2.04 7.95
N GLU A 85 -16.79 2.95 8.41
CA GLU A 85 -17.14 4.35 8.67
C GLU A 85 -17.70 5.06 7.43
N ARG A 86 -17.23 4.67 6.24
CA ARG A 86 -17.67 5.20 4.95
C ARG A 86 -18.81 4.39 4.31
N GLU A 87 -19.41 3.46 5.06
CA GLU A 87 -20.55 2.65 4.63
C GLU A 87 -20.31 1.80 3.37
N PHE A 88 -19.05 1.43 3.08
CA PHE A 88 -18.75 0.44 2.05
C PHE A 88 -18.93 -0.99 2.58
N LEU A 89 -18.71 -1.18 3.88
CA LEU A 89 -18.82 -2.45 4.58
C LEU A 89 -19.68 -2.30 5.84
N ALA A 90 -20.36 -3.36 6.25
CA ALA A 90 -20.95 -3.51 7.57
C ALA A 90 -20.47 -4.80 8.23
N ARG A 91 -20.54 -4.86 9.56
CA ARG A 91 -20.48 -6.14 10.29
C ARG A 91 -21.87 -6.78 10.24
N LEU A 92 -21.94 -8.11 10.14
CA LEU A 92 -23.21 -8.80 10.32
C LEU A 92 -23.68 -8.67 11.77
N GLU A 93 -25.00 -8.60 11.97
CA GLU A 93 -25.61 -8.47 13.30
C GLU A 93 -25.37 -9.73 14.15
N ASP A 94 -25.46 -10.90 13.52
CA ASP A 94 -25.29 -12.20 14.16
C ASP A 94 -23.82 -12.55 14.45
N ASP A 95 -22.89 -12.13 13.57
CA ASP A 95 -21.45 -12.32 13.76
C ASP A 95 -20.63 -11.09 13.35
N ARG A 96 -20.11 -10.37 14.34
CA ARG A 96 -19.25 -9.18 14.16
C ARG A 96 -17.89 -9.47 13.51
N ARG A 97 -17.50 -10.74 13.39
CA ARG A 97 -16.29 -11.18 12.67
C ARG A 97 -16.53 -11.35 11.17
N VAL A 98 -17.77 -11.26 10.71
CA VAL A 98 -18.13 -11.33 9.30
C VAL A 98 -18.49 -9.94 8.79
N TYR A 99 -17.94 -9.60 7.63
CA TYR A 99 -18.23 -8.36 6.93
C TYR A 99 -19.18 -8.62 5.77
N LYS A 100 -20.04 -7.63 5.48
CA LYS A 100 -20.95 -7.57 4.34
C LYS A 100 -20.63 -6.32 3.51
N TYR A 101 -20.63 -6.46 2.19
CA TYR A 101 -20.49 -5.35 1.26
C TYR A 101 -21.83 -4.60 1.07
N LEU A 102 -21.80 -3.26 1.08
CA LEU A 102 -23.01 -2.42 1.03
C LEU A 102 -23.17 -1.60 -0.27
N ALA A 103 -22.08 -1.37 -1.01
CA ALA A 103 -22.05 -0.48 -2.18
C ALA A 103 -22.23 -1.21 -3.54
#